data_AF-A0A7K2MB22-F1
#
_entry.id   AF-A0A7K2MB22-F1
#
_cell.length_a   1.000
_cell.length_b   1.000
_cell.length_c   1.000
_cell.angle_alpha   90.00
_cell.angle_beta   90.00
_cell.angle_gamma   90.00
#
_symmetry.space_group_name_H-M   'P 1'
#
loop_
_entity.id
_entity.type
_entity.pdbx_description
1 polymer ?
#
loop_
_entity_poly.entity_id
_entity_poly.type
_entity_poly.pdbx_seq_one_letter_code
_entity_poly.pdbx_strand_id
1 'polypeptide(L)' 'MSATGTDSTGHVVVIGAGIAGLAAAHRLLHRGARVTVLEASDRVGGKLLPGE' A
#
# COMPACT_ATOMS: atom_id res chain seq x y z
N MET A 1 18.77 10.48 7.54
CA MET A 1 18.72 9.20 6.80
C MET A 1 17.80 9.38 5.60
N SER A 2 18.34 9.80 4.46
CA SER A 2 17.63 9.78 3.18
C SER A 2 18.50 8.97 2.24
N ALA A 3 18.04 7.78 1.87
CA ALA A 3 18.75 6.93 0.91
C ALA A 3 18.43 7.45 -0.50
N THR A 4 19.45 8.01 -1.13
CA THR A 4 19.46 8.42 -2.55
C THR A 4 19.50 7.18 -3.44
N GLY A 5 18.66 7.12 -4.49
CA GLY A 5 18.85 6.13 -5.54
C GLY A 5 17.73 5.98 -6.57
N THR A 6 17.90 6.65 -7.71
CA THR A 6 17.37 6.37 -9.06
C THR A 6 15.96 6.84 -9.42
N ASP A 7 15.91 7.74 -10.42
CA ASP A 7 14.77 8.14 -11.25
C ASP A 7 14.19 6.99 -12.10
N SER A 8 13.79 5.91 -11.44
CA SER A 8 12.72 5.08 -11.95
C SER A 8 11.60 5.22 -10.93
N THR A 9 10.40 5.59 -11.36
CA THR A 9 9.27 5.68 -10.46
C THR A 9 9.03 4.30 -9.84
N GLY A 10 9.61 4.08 -8.67
CA GLY A 10 9.90 2.75 -8.15
C GLY A 10 8.62 1.92 -7.96
N HIS A 11 8.74 0.61 -8.14
CA HIS A 11 7.64 -0.30 -7.80
C HIS A 11 7.65 -0.57 -6.30
N VAL A 12 6.56 -0.20 -5.63
CA VAL A 12 6.40 -0.38 -4.19
C VAL A 12 5.43 -1.52 -3.91
N VAL A 13 5.81 -2.41 -2.99
CA VAL A 13 4.92 -3.45 -2.47
C VAL A 13 4.45 -3.02 -1.08
N VAL A 14 3.14 -3.02 -0.87
CA VAL A 14 2.50 -2.76 0.42
C VAL A 14 1.93 -4.07 0.96
N ILE A 15 2.33 -4.45 2.18
CA ILE A 15 1.86 -5.67 2.84
C ILE A 15 0.71 -5.31 3.80
N GLY A 16 -0.46 -5.89 3.58
CA GLY A 16 -1.71 -5.63 4.29
C GLY A 16 -2.63 -4.66 3.53
N ALA A 17 -3.86 -5.08 3.23
CA ALA A 17 -4.92 -4.26 2.64
C ALA A 17 -5.93 -3.77 3.69
N GLY A 18 -5.46 -3.50 4.91
CA GLY A 18 -6.19 -2.72 5.91
C GLY A 18 -6.21 -1.22 5.59
N ILE A 19 -6.92 -0.43 6.39
CA ILE A 19 -7.06 1.03 6.16
C ILE A 19 -5.72 1.75 6.02
N ALA A 20 -4.74 1.40 6.85
CA ALA A 20 -3.41 1.99 6.81
C ALA A 20 -2.65 1.63 5.52
N GLY A 21 -2.70 0.37 5.10
CA GLY A 21 -2.03 -0.11 3.89
C GLY A 21 -2.65 0.50 2.63
N LEU A 22 -3.98 0.56 2.55
CA LEU A 22 -4.69 1.19 1.45
C LEU A 22 -4.42 2.71 1.40
N ALA A 23 -4.37 3.40 2.54
CA ALA A 23 -4.01 4.81 2.61
C ALA A 23 -2.56 5.07 2.14
N ALA A 24 -1.62 4.20 2.53
CA ALA A 24 -0.24 4.26 2.08
C ALA A 24 -0.13 4.05 0.57
N ALA A 25 -0.77 3.00 0.05
CA ALA A 25 -0.83 2.70 -1.39
C ALA A 25 -1.43 3.86 -2.17
N HIS A 26 -2.54 4.43 -1.69
CA HIS A 26 -3.18 5.59 -2.30
C HIS A 26 -2.21 6.78 -2.39
N ARG A 27 -1.49 7.11 -1.30
CA ARG A 27 -0.54 8.22 -1.29
C ARG A 27 0.67 7.98 -2.21
N LEU A 28 1.10 6.72 -2.36
CA LEU A 28 2.19 6.34 -3.26
C LEU A 28 1.76 6.42 -4.73
N LEU A 29 0.55 5.96 -5.06
CA LEU A 29 -0.04 6.09 -6.40
C LEU A 29 -0.13 7.57 -6.83
N HIS A 30 -0.54 8.46 -5.93
CA HIS A 30 -0.61 9.91 -6.20
C HIS A 30 0.76 10.55 -6.44
N ARG A 31 1.85 9.89 -6.04
CA ARG A 31 3.23 10.31 -6.31
C ARG A 31 3.80 9.66 -7.57
N GLY A 32 2.97 8.96 -8.35
CA GLY A 32 3.34 8.29 -9.58
C GLY A 32 3.89 6.87 -9.39
N ALA A 33 4.10 6.40 -8.15
CA ALA A 33 4.64 5.07 -7.90
C ALA A 33 3.75 3.97 -8.49
N ARG A 34 4.36 2.95 -9.11
CA ARG A 34 3.65 1.69 -9.33
C ARG A 34 3.50 1.01 -7.98
N VAL A 35 2.31 0.54 -7.63
CA VAL A 35 2.06 -0.10 -6.32
C VAL A 35 1.40 -1.46 -6.50
N THR A 36 1.90 -2.46 -5.77
CA THR A 36 1.22 -3.75 -5.56
C THR A 36 0.88 -3.88 -4.09
N VAL A 37 -0.38 -4.18 -3.78
CA VAL A 37 -0.84 -4.44 -2.40
C VAL A 37 -1.05 -5.95 -2.27
N LEU A 38 -0.49 -6.55 -1.21
CA LEU A 38 -0.69 -7.95 -0.87
C LEU A 38 -1.50 -8.03 0.43
N GLU A 39 -2.50 -8.90 0.45
CA GLU A 39 -3.33 -9.18 1.61
C GLU A 39 -3.37 -10.68 1.84
N ALA A 40 -3.32 -11.10 3.10
CA ALA A 40 -3.34 -12.52 3.45
C ALA A 40 -4.77 -13.10 3.39
N SER A 41 -5.78 -12.26 3.59
CA SER A 41 -7.19 -12.62 3.48
C SER A 41 -7.71 -12.54 2.05
N ASP A 42 -8.84 -13.21 1.80
CA ASP A 42 -9.58 -13.12 0.53
C ASP A 42 -10.31 -11.77 0.33
N ARG A 43 -10.16 -10.83 1.28
CA ARG A 43 -10.82 -9.53 1.24
C ARG A 43 -9.94 -8.39 1.76
N VAL A 44 -10.22 -7.20 1.26
CA VAL A 44 -9.64 -5.94 1.75
C VAL A 44 -10.45 -5.34 2.91
N GLY A 45 -9.87 -4.36 3.60
CA GLY A 45 -10.47 -3.60 4.69
C GLY A 45 -9.87 -3.88 6.06
N GLY A 46 -9.06 -4.95 6.20
CA GLY A 46 -8.43 -5.32 7.46
C GLY A 46 -9.46 -5.47 8.59
N LYS A 47 -9.22 -4.82 9.73
CA LYS A 47 -10.10 -4.87 10.91
C LYS A 47 -11.39 -4.05 10.78
N LEU A 48 -11.63 -3.39 9.64
CA LEU A 48 -12.81 -2.53 9.42
C LEU A 48 -14.06 -3.35 9.04
N LEU A 49 -14.18 -4.59 9.50
CA LEU A 49 -15.35 -5.44 9.30
C LEU A 49 -16.48 -4.92 10.20
N PRO A 50 -17.61 -4.46 9.65
CA PRO A 50 -18.80 -4.21 10.46
C PRO A 50 -19.44 -5.55 10.79
N GLY A 51 -19.69 -5.83 12.07
CA GLY A 51 -20.44 -6.99 12.53
C GLY A 51 -19.63 -7.98 13.36
N GLU A 52 -19.52 -7.69 14.64
CA GLU A 52 -19.82 -8.63 15.73
C GLU A 52 -20.90 -8.00 16.61
#